data_AF-A0A956B0L0-F1
#
_entry.id   AF-A0A956B0L0-F1
#
_cell.length_a   1.000
_cell.length_b   1.000
_cell.length_c   1.000
_cell.angle_alpha   90.00
_cell.angle_beta   90.00
_cell.angle_gamma   90.00
#
_symmetry.space_group_name_H-M   'P 1'
#
loop_
_entity.id
_entity.type
_entity.pdbx_description
1 polymer ?
#
loop_
_entity_poly.entity_id
_entity_poly.type
_entity_poly.pdbx_seq_one_letter_code
_entity_poly.pdbx_strand_id
1 'polypeptide(L)'
;KGGGAPDLLAATNACVTGWMGGAALTADSAEWTALEGYLQSISDEAVTAPNALAPEVLADEAAYEAAYAGGDAAAGEAKYNAVCGVCHNSALKVGPTAAYPTAALRGYTAGRIAQKVRTSGPPPSGMNDAADSTPGPMPFFEPDELSSEDLADIIAYLKG
;
A
#
# COMPACT_ATOMS: atom_id res chain seq x y z
N LYS A 1 -1.25 10.69 8.72
CA LYS A 1 -1.32 9.41 7.95
C LYS A 1 -1.47 8.32 8.99
N GLY A 2 -2.58 7.58 9.00
CA GLY A 2 -3.00 6.74 10.13
C GLY A 2 -4.24 7.31 10.81
N GLY A 3 -5.20 6.43 11.16
CA GLY A 3 -6.64 6.65 11.38
C GLY A 3 -7.10 7.60 12.51
N GLY A 4 -6.35 8.66 12.80
CA GLY A 4 -6.71 9.72 13.75
C GLY A 4 -7.16 11.02 13.09
N ALA A 5 -7.74 10.96 11.88
CA ALA A 5 -8.26 12.15 11.23
C ALA A 5 -9.48 12.69 12.00
N PRO A 6 -9.62 14.02 12.17
CA PRO A 6 -10.71 14.62 12.95
C PRO A 6 -12.09 14.46 12.29
N ASP A 7 -12.13 14.30 10.97
CA ASP A 7 -13.35 14.14 10.19
C ASP A 7 -13.06 13.38 8.87
N LEU A 8 -14.14 13.05 8.15
CA LEU A 8 -14.06 12.31 6.89
C LEU A 8 -13.30 13.09 5.80
N LEU A 9 -13.47 14.41 5.72
CA LEU A 9 -12.77 15.24 4.73
C LEU A 9 -11.25 15.23 4.97
N ALA A 10 -10.81 15.32 6.23
CA ALA A 10 -9.42 15.21 6.62
C ALA A 10 -8.86 13.81 6.35
N ALA A 11 -9.64 12.76 6.60
CA ALA A 11 -9.28 11.39 6.26
C ALA A 11 -9.11 11.21 4.74
N THR A 12 -10.08 11.68 3.95
CA THR A 12 -10.04 11.66 2.48
C THR A 12 -8.85 12.45 1.95
N ASN A 13 -8.59 13.64 2.49
CA ASN A 13 -7.46 14.46 2.06
C ASN A 13 -6.11 13.83 2.41
N ALA A 14 -6.02 13.03 3.47
CA ALA A 14 -4.83 12.22 3.72
C ALA A 14 -4.58 11.28 2.54
N CYS A 15 -5.62 10.64 1.99
CA CYS A 15 -5.52 9.78 0.80
C CYS A 15 -5.24 10.58 -0.48
N VAL A 16 -6.00 11.63 -0.76
CA VAL A 16 -5.87 12.41 -2.01
C VAL A 16 -4.49 13.04 -2.13
N THR A 17 -4.02 13.72 -1.07
CA THR A 17 -2.71 14.38 -1.11
C THR A 17 -1.58 13.40 -0.88
N GLY A 18 -1.79 12.44 0.04
CA GLY A 18 -0.74 11.57 0.52
C GLY A 18 -0.48 10.36 -0.35
N TRP A 19 -1.51 9.81 -1.01
CA TRP A 19 -1.43 8.59 -1.83
C TRP A 19 -1.65 8.89 -3.31
N MET A 20 -2.60 9.75 -3.65
CA MET A 20 -2.94 10.05 -5.04
C MET A 20 -2.10 11.19 -5.64
N GLY A 21 -1.35 11.93 -4.82
CA GLY A 21 -0.57 13.09 -5.25
C GLY A 21 -1.43 14.25 -5.77
N GLY A 22 -2.72 14.26 -5.44
CA GLY A 22 -3.66 15.30 -5.83
C GLY A 22 -3.64 16.52 -4.90
N ALA A 23 -4.32 17.58 -5.32
CA ALA A 23 -4.60 18.73 -4.45
C ALA A 23 -5.65 18.35 -3.40
N ALA A 24 -5.55 18.93 -2.20
CA ALA A 24 -6.55 18.74 -1.16
C ALA A 24 -7.92 19.26 -1.63
N LEU A 25 -8.97 18.48 -1.35
CA LEU A 25 -10.36 18.86 -1.52
C LEU A 25 -10.79 19.85 -0.43
N THR A 26 -11.73 20.73 -0.75
CA THR A 26 -12.36 21.64 0.19
C THR A 26 -13.81 21.24 0.44
N ALA A 27 -14.36 21.56 1.60
CA ALA A 27 -15.75 21.23 1.95
C ALA A 27 -16.79 21.75 0.93
N ASP A 28 -16.49 22.87 0.27
CA ASP A 28 -17.38 23.51 -0.70
C ASP A 28 -17.10 23.08 -2.16
N SER A 29 -16.16 22.14 -2.39
CA SER A 29 -15.81 21.68 -3.73
C SER A 29 -16.85 20.68 -4.26
N ALA A 30 -17.19 20.78 -5.55
CA ALA A 30 -18.14 19.87 -6.17
C ALA A 30 -17.65 18.40 -6.12
N GLU A 31 -16.34 18.19 -6.22
CA GLU A 31 -15.69 16.89 -6.11
C GLU A 31 -15.87 16.28 -4.71
N TRP A 32 -15.69 17.09 -3.66
CA TRP A 32 -15.93 16.63 -2.29
C TRP A 32 -17.40 16.27 -2.08
N THR A 33 -18.33 17.15 -2.48
CA THR A 33 -19.78 16.89 -2.30
C THR A 33 -20.21 15.61 -3.02
N ALA A 34 -19.70 15.36 -4.23
CA ALA A 34 -20.01 14.14 -4.96
C ALA A 34 -19.42 12.88 -4.29
N LEU A 35 -18.18 12.95 -3.83
CA LEU A 35 -17.51 11.84 -3.15
C LEU A 35 -18.16 11.52 -1.80
N GLU A 36 -18.47 12.54 -0.99
CA GLU A 36 -19.16 12.38 0.28
C GLU A 36 -20.52 11.71 0.09
N GLY A 37 -21.32 12.17 -0.88
CA GLY A 37 -22.62 11.56 -1.19
C GLY A 37 -22.48 10.10 -1.64
N TYR A 38 -21.46 9.78 -2.43
CA TYR A 38 -21.17 8.39 -2.80
C TYR A 38 -20.79 7.53 -1.58
N LEU A 39 -19.86 8.00 -0.73
CA LEU A 39 -19.42 7.28 0.47
C LEU A 39 -20.61 7.02 1.42
N GLN A 40 -21.49 8.00 1.60
CA GLN A 40 -22.73 7.82 2.36
C GLN A 40 -23.64 6.77 1.72
N SER A 41 -23.78 6.75 0.39
CA SER A 41 -24.66 5.79 -0.30
C SER A 41 -24.21 4.32 -0.20
N ILE A 42 -22.92 4.07 0.05
CA ILE A 42 -22.36 2.73 0.23
C ILE A 42 -22.10 2.37 1.70
N SER A 43 -22.38 3.29 2.62
CA SER A 43 -22.20 3.06 4.05
C SER A 43 -23.37 2.24 4.60
N ASP A 44 -23.08 1.37 5.56
CA ASP A 44 -24.10 0.68 6.35
C ASP A 44 -24.40 1.51 7.61
N GLU A 45 -25.60 2.08 7.69
CA GLU A 45 -26.03 2.89 8.84
C GLU A 45 -26.04 2.09 10.17
N ALA A 46 -26.08 0.75 10.11
CA ALA A 46 -25.97 -0.09 11.31
C ALA A 46 -24.53 -0.11 11.88
N VAL A 47 -23.52 0.20 11.06
CA VAL A 47 -22.11 0.27 11.46
C VAL A 47 -21.81 1.65 12.02
N THR A 48 -21.94 1.78 13.34
CA THR A 48 -21.70 3.03 14.07
C THR A 48 -20.30 3.10 14.69
N ALA A 49 -19.55 1.99 14.66
CA ALA A 49 -18.17 1.93 15.11
C ALA A 49 -17.24 1.85 13.89
N PRO A 50 -16.20 2.69 13.81
CA PRO A 50 -15.22 2.59 12.75
C PRO A 50 -14.46 1.25 12.88
N ASN A 51 -14.20 0.61 11.75
CA ASN A 51 -13.23 -0.49 11.71
C ASN A 51 -11.86 0.08 12.07
N ALA A 52 -11.19 -0.56 13.03
CA ALA A 52 -9.83 -0.19 13.38
C ALA A 52 -8.93 -0.52 12.19
N LEU A 53 -8.14 0.46 11.74
CA LEU A 53 -7.02 0.26 10.82
C LEU A 53 -5.74 0.47 11.62
N ALA A 54 -4.79 -0.45 11.51
CA ALA A 54 -3.50 -0.37 12.19
C ALA A 54 -2.33 -0.33 11.18
N PRO A 55 -2.28 0.67 10.28
CA PRO A 55 -1.21 0.77 9.30
C PRO A 55 0.15 0.94 9.99
N GLU A 56 1.13 0.13 9.58
CA GLU A 56 2.51 0.35 9.99
C GLU A 56 3.13 1.45 9.13
N VAL A 57 3.35 2.61 9.73
CA VAL A 57 4.02 3.76 9.09
C VAL A 57 5.31 4.07 9.83
N LEU A 58 6.44 3.69 9.24
CA LEU A 58 7.77 4.04 9.74
C LEU A 58 8.28 5.34 9.11
N ALA A 59 9.32 5.92 9.71
CA ALA A 59 9.78 7.26 9.38
C ALA A 59 10.24 7.41 7.91
N ASP A 60 10.96 6.41 7.40
CA ASP A 60 11.55 6.41 6.05
C ASP A 60 11.91 4.98 5.59
N GLU A 61 12.45 4.86 4.37
CA GLU A 61 12.90 3.59 3.81
C GLU A 61 13.96 2.88 4.67
N ALA A 62 14.85 3.64 5.32
CA ALA A 62 15.90 3.06 6.17
C ALA A 62 15.32 2.45 7.46
N ALA A 63 14.27 3.07 8.02
CA ALA A 63 13.53 2.50 9.14
C ALA A 63 12.84 1.19 8.75
N TYR A 64 12.28 1.10 7.53
CA TYR A 64 11.74 -0.16 7.01
C TYR A 64 12.83 -1.21 6.74
N GLU A 65 13.97 -0.82 6.16
CA GLU A 65 15.10 -1.74 5.94
C GLU A 65 15.55 -2.38 7.27
N ALA A 66 15.67 -1.57 8.33
CA ALA A 66 16.04 -2.07 9.65
C ALA A 66 14.97 -2.97 10.27
N ALA A 67 13.68 -2.65 10.09
CA ALA A 67 12.57 -3.41 10.67
C ALA A 67 12.36 -4.79 10.01
N TYR A 68 12.71 -4.93 8.73
CA TYR A 68 12.46 -6.13 7.93
C TYR A 68 13.75 -6.88 7.52
N ALA A 69 14.86 -6.61 8.20
CA ALA A 69 16.11 -7.33 7.99
C ALA A 69 16.05 -8.75 8.59
N GLY A 70 16.72 -9.70 7.93
CA GLY A 70 17.04 -11.02 8.53
C GLY A 70 15.95 -12.09 8.48
N GLY A 71 14.99 -12.00 7.56
CA GLY A 71 14.01 -13.08 7.32
C GLY A 71 14.61 -14.37 6.76
N ASP A 72 13.81 -15.44 6.76
CA ASP A 72 14.13 -16.75 6.20
C ASP A 72 13.66 -16.86 4.74
N ALA A 73 14.63 -16.86 3.82
CA ALA A 73 14.37 -16.99 2.38
C ALA A 73 13.68 -18.30 1.99
N ALA A 74 13.92 -19.40 2.72
CA ALA A 74 13.27 -20.68 2.43
C ALA A 74 11.80 -20.66 2.85
N ALA A 75 11.48 -20.01 3.97
CA ALA A 75 10.09 -19.79 4.38
C ALA A 75 9.37 -18.77 3.48
N GLY A 76 10.10 -17.80 2.92
CA GLY A 76 9.59 -16.70 2.11
C GLY A 76 8.99 -17.10 0.76
N GLU A 77 9.52 -18.13 0.09
CA GLU A 77 9.07 -18.51 -1.26
C GLU A 77 7.58 -18.90 -1.28
N ALA A 78 7.15 -19.74 -0.34
CA ALA A 78 5.77 -20.19 -0.26
C ALA A 78 4.81 -19.02 0.05
N LYS A 79 5.22 -18.15 0.99
CA LYS A 79 4.46 -16.95 1.39
C LYS A 79 4.32 -15.97 0.23
N TYR A 80 5.43 -15.72 -0.48
CA TYR A 80 5.44 -14.88 -1.67
C TYR A 80 4.50 -15.42 -2.74
N ASN A 81 4.56 -16.72 -3.05
CA ASN A 81 3.70 -17.32 -4.07
C ASN A 81 2.22 -17.24 -3.71
N ALA A 82 1.88 -17.35 -2.42
CA ALA A 82 0.50 -17.26 -1.94
C ALA A 82 -0.08 -15.83 -2.05
N VAL A 83 0.71 -14.81 -1.75
CA VAL A 83 0.20 -13.43 -1.57
C VAL A 83 0.58 -12.50 -2.74
N CYS A 84 1.79 -12.65 -3.28
CA CYS A 84 2.37 -11.71 -4.23
C CYS A 84 2.51 -12.32 -5.65
N GLY A 85 2.79 -13.62 -5.72
CA GLY A 85 3.16 -14.32 -6.95
C GLY A 85 2.09 -14.27 -8.04
N VAL A 86 0.81 -14.25 -7.66
CA VAL A 86 -0.32 -14.15 -8.61
C VAL A 86 -0.23 -12.94 -9.53
N CYS A 87 0.28 -11.81 -9.02
CA CYS A 87 0.47 -10.59 -9.78
C CYS A 87 1.88 -10.50 -10.35
N HIS A 88 2.90 -10.77 -9.54
CA HIS A 88 4.28 -10.43 -9.87
C HIS A 88 5.02 -11.50 -10.70
N ASN A 89 4.64 -12.79 -10.62
CA ASN A 89 5.31 -13.85 -11.40
C ASN A 89 5.02 -13.73 -12.90
N SER A 90 3.81 -13.30 -13.25
CA SER A 90 3.35 -13.16 -14.64
C SER A 90 3.28 -11.71 -15.12
N ALA A 91 3.65 -10.75 -14.27
CA ALA A 91 3.42 -9.32 -14.50
C ALA A 91 1.96 -9.06 -14.92
N LEU A 92 1.02 -9.58 -14.12
CA LEU A 92 -0.42 -9.52 -14.39
C LEU A 92 -0.84 -8.08 -14.69
N LYS A 93 -1.64 -7.91 -15.74
CA LYS A 93 -2.20 -6.61 -16.10
C LYS A 93 -3.50 -6.36 -15.33
N VAL A 94 -3.56 -5.24 -14.62
CA VAL A 94 -4.76 -4.72 -13.97
C VAL A 94 -5.11 -3.39 -14.64
N GLY A 95 -6.15 -3.41 -15.48
CA GLY A 95 -6.46 -2.29 -16.36
C GLY A 95 -5.34 -2.06 -17.40
N PRO A 96 -4.89 -0.80 -17.63
CA PRO A 96 -3.81 -0.51 -18.58
C PRO A 96 -2.40 -0.84 -18.06
N THR A 97 -2.25 -1.17 -16.78
CA THR A 97 -0.95 -1.24 -16.11
C THR A 97 -0.58 -2.68 -15.75
N ALA A 98 0.67 -3.07 -15.99
CA ALA A 98 1.21 -4.36 -15.57
C ALA A 98 1.81 -4.27 -14.17
N ALA A 99 1.63 -5.30 -13.35
CA ALA A 99 2.37 -5.45 -12.11
C ALA A 99 3.88 -5.58 -12.40
N TYR A 100 4.72 -5.10 -11.49
CA TYR A 100 6.17 -5.24 -11.63
C TYR A 100 6.57 -6.71 -11.61
N PRO A 101 7.38 -7.20 -12.56
CA PRO A 101 7.79 -8.59 -12.56
C PRO A 101 8.68 -8.90 -11.35
N THR A 102 8.60 -10.12 -10.82
CA THR A 102 9.44 -10.60 -9.70
C THR A 102 10.91 -10.23 -9.88
N ALA A 103 11.44 -10.37 -11.10
CA ALA A 103 12.84 -10.05 -11.42
C ALA A 103 13.19 -8.57 -11.19
N ALA A 104 12.27 -7.64 -11.46
CA ALA A 104 12.48 -6.22 -11.19
C ALA A 104 12.42 -5.91 -9.69
N LEU A 105 11.54 -6.59 -8.93
CA LEU A 105 11.43 -6.42 -7.48
C LEU A 105 12.76 -6.69 -6.76
N ARG A 106 13.52 -7.70 -7.24
CA ARG A 106 14.84 -8.04 -6.66
C ARG A 106 15.85 -6.89 -6.71
N GLY A 107 15.65 -5.94 -7.63
CA GLY A 107 16.48 -4.73 -7.77
C GLY A 107 16.23 -3.67 -6.69
N TYR A 108 15.14 -3.76 -5.93
CA TYR A 108 14.84 -2.81 -4.85
C TYR A 108 15.50 -3.21 -3.53
N THR A 109 15.66 -2.22 -2.64
CA THR A 109 16.08 -2.42 -1.24
C THR A 109 14.97 -3.13 -0.46
N ALA A 110 15.32 -3.79 0.65
CA ALA A 110 14.31 -4.44 1.50
C ALA A 110 13.34 -3.39 2.08
N GLY A 111 13.87 -2.24 2.51
CA GLY A 111 13.12 -1.12 3.00
C GLY A 111 12.12 -0.59 1.98
N ARG A 112 12.51 -0.52 0.70
CA ARG A 112 11.59 -0.09 -0.37
C ARG A 112 10.46 -1.08 -0.57
N ILE A 113 10.75 -2.38 -0.56
CA ILE A 113 9.74 -3.44 -0.70
C ILE A 113 8.78 -3.40 0.50
N ALA A 114 9.31 -3.39 1.73
CA ALA A 114 8.52 -3.33 2.96
C ALA A 114 7.66 -2.08 3.04
N GLN A 115 8.23 -0.91 2.79
CA GLN A 115 7.49 0.35 2.76
C GLN A 115 6.34 0.29 1.78
N LYS A 116 6.54 -0.30 0.60
CA LYS A 116 5.47 -0.39 -0.40
C LYS A 116 4.35 -1.32 0.05
N VAL A 117 4.67 -2.51 0.56
CA VAL A 117 3.68 -3.46 1.10
C VAL A 117 2.86 -2.83 2.24
N ARG A 118 3.53 -2.11 3.14
CA ARG A 118 2.94 -1.55 4.36
C ARG A 118 2.21 -0.24 4.18
N THR A 119 2.40 0.45 3.08
CA THR A 119 1.76 1.76 2.90
C THR A 119 0.87 1.81 1.68
N SER A 120 1.13 0.96 0.67
CA SER A 120 0.56 1.07 -0.69
C SER A 120 0.51 2.52 -1.20
N GLY A 121 1.43 3.34 -0.67
CA GLY A 121 1.42 4.79 -0.72
C GLY A 121 2.74 5.30 -1.26
N PRO A 122 3.10 6.56 -0.98
CA PRO A 122 4.01 7.32 -1.82
C PRO A 122 5.42 6.72 -1.99
N PRO A 123 6.17 7.09 -3.06
CA PRO A 123 5.82 8.13 -4.03
C PRO A 123 4.52 7.78 -4.74
N PRO A 124 3.68 8.80 -5.01
CA PRO A 124 2.31 8.59 -5.48
C PRO A 124 2.35 7.59 -6.62
N SER A 125 1.40 6.65 -6.60
CA SER A 125 1.16 5.65 -7.64
C SER A 125 0.71 6.33 -8.94
N GLY A 126 1.50 7.28 -9.43
CA GLY A 126 1.32 7.90 -10.72
C GLY A 126 1.60 6.81 -11.72
N MET A 127 0.59 6.44 -12.51
CA MET A 127 0.70 5.41 -13.54
C MET A 127 1.86 5.64 -14.54
N ASN A 128 2.51 6.82 -14.50
CA ASN A 128 3.54 7.27 -15.42
C ASN A 128 4.85 7.77 -14.75
N ASP A 129 5.04 7.61 -13.44
CA ASP A 129 6.32 7.99 -12.80
C ASP A 129 7.29 6.81 -12.85
N ALA A 130 8.40 6.94 -13.59
CA ALA A 130 9.42 5.90 -13.70
C ALA A 130 10.37 5.85 -12.48
N ALA A 131 10.36 6.87 -11.62
CA ALA A 131 10.97 6.82 -10.29
C ALA A 131 10.04 6.13 -9.27
N ASP A 132 8.76 5.99 -9.60
CA ASP A 132 7.85 5.09 -8.91
C ASP A 132 8.05 3.66 -9.43
N SER A 133 8.59 2.84 -8.56
CA SER A 133 8.88 1.43 -8.75
C SER A 133 7.65 0.53 -8.82
N THR A 134 6.45 1.11 -8.80
CA THR A 134 5.18 0.42 -8.54
C THR A 134 3.92 1.12 -9.09
N PRO A 135 3.89 1.58 -10.35
CA PRO A 135 2.65 1.83 -11.06
C PRO A 135 1.67 0.65 -10.96
N GLY A 136 0.47 0.91 -10.43
CA GLY A 136 -0.64 -0.05 -10.37
C GLY A 136 -1.21 -0.27 -8.96
N PRO A 137 -2.41 -0.86 -8.85
CA PRO A 137 -3.06 -1.13 -7.58
C PRO A 137 -2.38 -2.31 -6.87
N MET A 138 -1.38 -2.02 -6.03
CA MET A 138 -0.90 -3.01 -5.07
C MET A 138 -1.86 -3.05 -3.86
N PRO A 139 -2.33 -4.24 -3.43
CA PRO A 139 -3.12 -4.33 -2.22
C PRO A 139 -2.31 -3.82 -1.02
N PHE A 140 -2.99 -3.09 -0.14
CA PHE A 140 -2.46 -2.72 1.17
C PHE A 140 -2.58 -3.91 2.10
N PHE A 141 -1.51 -4.19 2.85
CA PHE A 141 -1.48 -5.29 3.82
C PHE A 141 -1.17 -4.75 5.21
N GLU A 142 -2.16 -4.83 6.09
CA GLU A 142 -1.96 -4.56 7.51
C GLU A 142 -1.08 -5.63 8.17
N PRO A 143 -0.43 -5.32 9.32
CA PRO A 143 0.37 -6.29 10.06
C PRO A 143 -0.39 -7.56 10.50
N ASP A 144 -1.71 -7.52 10.58
CA ASP A 144 -2.56 -8.67 10.89
C ASP A 144 -2.91 -9.52 9.64
N GLU A 145 -3.00 -8.90 8.47
CA GLU A 145 -3.20 -9.59 7.18
C GLU A 145 -1.93 -10.25 6.64
N LEU A 146 -0.78 -9.58 6.84
CA LEU A 146 0.55 -10.10 6.53
C LEU A 146 1.47 -9.77 7.70
N SER A 147 1.88 -10.76 8.48
CA SER A 147 2.71 -10.52 9.67
C SER A 147 4.06 -9.92 9.30
N SER A 148 4.70 -9.21 10.24
CA SER A 148 6.02 -8.62 9.98
C SER A 148 7.09 -9.69 9.73
N GLU A 149 6.95 -10.86 10.35
CA GLU A 149 7.80 -12.03 10.09
C GLU A 149 7.59 -12.57 8.68
N ASP A 150 6.33 -12.74 8.23
CA ASP A 150 6.04 -13.21 6.88
C ASP A 150 6.57 -12.25 5.81
N LEU A 151 6.43 -10.95 6.04
CA LEU A 151 6.97 -9.94 5.13
C LEU A 151 8.51 -9.95 5.11
N ALA A 152 9.17 -10.12 6.27
CA ALA A 152 10.63 -10.25 6.33
C ALA A 152 11.12 -11.48 5.55
N ASP A 153 10.44 -12.63 5.68
CA ASP A 153 10.76 -13.85 4.95
C ASP A 153 10.57 -13.68 3.43
N ILE A 154 9.44 -13.09 3.02
CA ILE A 154 9.18 -12.77 1.61
C ILE A 154 10.29 -11.89 1.03
N ILE A 155 10.70 -10.87 1.78
CA ILE A 155 11.79 -9.97 1.38
C ILE A 155 13.09 -10.76 1.26
N ALA A 156 13.42 -11.62 2.23
CA ALA A 156 14.61 -12.48 2.17
C ALA A 156 14.60 -13.36 0.90
N TYR A 157 13.48 -13.99 0.58
CA TYR A 157 13.31 -14.77 -0.65
C TYR A 157 13.55 -13.93 -1.93
N LEU A 158 13.05 -12.69 -1.96
CA LEU A 158 13.26 -11.78 -3.09
C LEU A 158 14.72 -11.32 -3.21
N LYS A 159 15.47 -11.26 -2.11
CA LYS A 159 16.88 -10.83 -2.10
C LYS A 159 17.87 -11.94 -2.45
N GLY A 160 17.48 -13.22 -2.32
CA GLY A 160 18.31 -14.37 -2.68
C GLY A 160 19.25 -14.77 -1.56
#